data_AF-A0A0X3BKW3-F1
#
_entry.id   AF-A0A0X3BKW3-F1
#
_cell.length_a   1.000
_cell.length_b   1.000
_cell.length_c   1.000
_cell.angle_alpha   90.00
_cell.angle_beta   90.00
_cell.angle_gamma   90.00
#
_symmetry.space_group_name_H-M   'P 1'
#
loop_
_entity.id
_entity.type
_entity.pdbx_description
1 polymer ?
#
loop_
_entity_poly.entity_id
_entity_poly.type
_entity_poly.pdbx_seq_one_letter_code
_entity_poly.pdbx_strand_id
1 'polypeptide(L)'
;MLDKGILNFMSETNFKRFLMIIRSSGFIDKSMIRSQNALNFAYAVYLTMRNQQEKPEVIEHCVRRWFVMSILTGRYSASPESAMNFDIRQINEHGAMKLLAEIEEAELSDAFWNSGLPQAMNTSVASSPYFNVYLAAQVHGNDKGFLSRDITVRDLITHRGDVHHLFPKNYLKGFGLSRGRYNQIANYVMMQSEINIAIGDRAPSDYFTALLEQSLEGHLLYGGITSLEEMKNNFLAHCIPEGIENMEIGDYDEFLQARRQLMAEKIRQYYQKL
;
A
#
# COMPACT_ATOMS: atom_id res chain seq x y z
N MET A 1 -25.08 -8.58 36.02
CA MET A 1 -24.76 -7.29 35.33
C MET A 1 -23.26 -7.04 35.28
N LEU A 2 -22.50 -7.35 36.34
CA LEU A 2 -21.03 -7.28 36.37
C LEU A 2 -20.35 -8.14 35.28
N ASP A 3 -20.75 -9.40 35.12
CA ASP A 3 -20.10 -10.29 34.14
C ASP A 3 -20.25 -9.81 32.69
N LYS A 4 -21.44 -9.29 32.33
CA LYS A 4 -21.67 -8.69 31.00
C LYS A 4 -20.85 -7.41 30.82
N GLY A 5 -20.71 -6.59 31.86
CA GLY A 5 -19.87 -5.39 31.84
C GLY A 5 -18.39 -5.72 31.63
N ILE A 6 -17.88 -6.74 32.32
CA ILE A 6 -16.50 -7.22 32.21
C ILE A 6 -16.25 -7.84 30.82
N LEU A 7 -17.16 -8.68 30.32
CA LEU A 7 -17.05 -9.27 28.98
C LEU A 7 -17.07 -8.22 27.87
N ASN A 8 -17.96 -7.22 27.98
CA ASN A 8 -18.00 -6.10 27.03
C ASN A 8 -16.71 -5.28 27.07
N PHE A 9 -16.20 -4.98 28.26
CA PHE A 9 -14.95 -4.24 28.43
C PHE A 9 -13.73 -5.01 27.89
N MET A 10 -13.65 -6.32 28.15
CA MET A 10 -12.60 -7.17 27.60
C MET A 10 -12.68 -7.23 26.07
N SER A 11 -13.89 -7.33 25.51
CA SER A 11 -14.12 -7.30 24.06
C SER A 11 -13.68 -5.97 23.45
N GLU A 12 -14.04 -4.84 24.06
CA GLU A 12 -13.66 -3.51 23.60
C GLU A 12 -12.14 -3.29 23.68
N THR A 13 -11.50 -3.74 24.76
CA THR A 13 -10.05 -3.66 24.95
C THR A 13 -9.33 -4.50 23.90
N ASN A 14 -9.80 -5.72 23.65
CA ASN A 14 -9.25 -6.61 22.63
C ASN A 14 -9.38 -6.00 21.23
N PHE A 15 -10.54 -5.44 20.90
CA PHE A 15 -10.76 -4.80 19.61
C PHE A 15 -9.86 -3.56 19.43
N LYS A 16 -9.75 -2.70 20.45
CA LYS A 16 -8.86 -1.53 20.40
C LYS A 16 -7.39 -1.92 20.19
N ARG A 17 -6.92 -2.96 20.91
CA ARG A 17 -5.56 -3.50 20.74
C ARG A 17 -5.35 -4.06 19.33
N PHE A 18 -6.29 -4.87 18.84
CA PHE A 18 -6.27 -5.37 17.47
C PHE A 18 -6.17 -4.24 16.44
N LEU A 19 -6.97 -3.19 16.58
CA LEU A 19 -6.90 -2.02 15.69
C LEU A 19 -5.54 -1.32 15.74
N MET A 20 -4.87 -1.27 16.89
CA MET A 20 -3.51 -0.74 16.99
C MET A 20 -2.51 -1.58 16.19
N ILE A 21 -2.66 -2.91 16.19
CA ILE A 21 -1.83 -3.84 15.40
C ILE A 21 -2.05 -3.63 13.90
N ILE A 22 -3.30 -3.51 13.46
CA ILE A 22 -3.61 -3.23 12.05
C ILE A 22 -3.04 -1.86 11.64
N ARG A 23 -3.20 -0.83 12.47
CA ARG A 23 -2.63 0.50 12.19
C ARG A 23 -1.11 0.51 12.18
N SER A 24 -0.45 -0.30 13.01
CA SER A 24 1.01 -0.39 13.03
C SER A 24 1.57 -1.09 11.79
N SER A 25 0.77 -1.87 11.06
CA SER A 25 1.11 -2.36 9.72
C SER A 25 0.94 -1.29 8.61
N GLY A 26 0.48 -0.08 8.92
CA GLY A 26 0.32 1.00 7.94
C GLY A 26 -1.11 1.20 7.42
N PHE A 27 -2.05 0.31 7.78
CA PHE A 27 -3.49 0.48 7.48
C PHE A 27 -4.13 1.43 8.51
N ILE A 28 -3.95 2.73 8.29
CA ILE A 28 -4.28 3.77 9.27
C ILE A 28 -5.71 4.32 9.18
N ASP A 29 -6.35 4.19 8.02
CA ASP A 29 -7.71 4.65 7.78
C ASP A 29 -8.61 3.51 7.26
N LYS A 30 -9.90 3.58 7.61
CA LYS A 30 -10.90 2.57 7.20
C LYS A 30 -11.03 2.44 5.69
N SER A 31 -10.78 3.51 4.93
CA SER A 31 -10.84 3.52 3.47
C SER A 31 -9.73 2.70 2.81
N MET A 32 -8.68 2.34 3.54
CA MET A 32 -7.62 1.45 3.05
C MET A 32 -8.04 -0.02 3.11
N ILE A 33 -9.01 -0.37 3.97
CA ILE A 33 -9.42 -1.75 4.19
C ILE A 33 -10.55 -2.10 3.22
N ARG A 34 -10.20 -2.81 2.14
CA ARG A 34 -11.14 -3.23 1.10
C ARG A 34 -11.56 -4.69 1.18
N SER A 35 -10.88 -5.48 2.02
CA SER A 35 -11.24 -6.88 2.30
C SER A 35 -11.71 -7.02 3.75
N GLN A 36 -13.03 -6.96 3.95
CA GLN A 36 -13.62 -7.14 5.29
C GLN A 36 -13.33 -8.54 5.84
N ASN A 37 -13.34 -9.56 4.96
CA ASN A 37 -13.05 -10.94 5.35
C ASN A 37 -11.62 -11.10 5.86
N ALA A 38 -10.63 -10.46 5.22
CA ALA A 38 -9.26 -10.47 5.71
C ALA A 38 -9.14 -9.83 7.11
N LEU A 39 -9.82 -8.70 7.33
CA LEU A 39 -9.81 -8.04 8.64
C LEU A 39 -10.50 -8.90 9.71
N ASN A 40 -11.67 -9.46 9.39
CA ASN A 40 -12.44 -10.31 10.29
C ASN A 40 -11.63 -11.53 10.69
N PHE A 41 -10.94 -12.18 9.73
CA PHE A 41 -10.14 -13.35 10.04
C PHE A 41 -8.88 -13.00 10.82
N ALA A 42 -8.20 -11.89 10.49
CA ALA A 42 -7.07 -11.42 11.31
C ALA A 42 -7.48 -11.16 12.77
N TYR A 43 -8.72 -10.69 13.01
CA TYR A 43 -9.25 -10.57 14.36
C TYR A 43 -9.53 -11.92 15.02
N ALA A 44 -10.02 -12.91 14.25
CA ALA A 44 -10.17 -14.28 14.74
C ALA A 44 -8.82 -14.89 15.14
N VAL A 45 -7.78 -14.72 14.31
CA VAL A 45 -6.39 -15.12 14.62
C VAL A 45 -5.92 -14.46 15.92
N TYR A 46 -6.10 -13.14 16.06
CA TYR A 46 -5.76 -12.40 17.28
C TYR A 46 -6.44 -13.00 18.52
N LEU A 47 -7.76 -13.24 18.45
CA LEU A 47 -8.51 -13.80 19.58
C LEU A 47 -8.08 -15.24 19.92
N THR A 48 -7.85 -16.07 18.90
CA THR A 48 -7.38 -17.45 19.08
C THR A 48 -6.02 -17.48 19.76
N MET A 49 -5.04 -16.71 19.29
CA MET A 49 -3.71 -16.67 19.89
C MET A 49 -3.74 -16.08 21.31
N ARG A 50 -4.59 -15.07 21.56
CA ARG A 50 -4.82 -14.56 22.92
C ARG A 50 -5.37 -15.62 23.86
N ASN A 51 -6.31 -16.44 23.39
CA ASN A 51 -6.88 -17.55 24.16
C ASN A 51 -5.85 -18.67 24.41
N GLN A 52 -4.94 -18.89 23.46
CA GLN A 52 -3.78 -19.77 23.60
C GLN A 52 -2.67 -19.19 24.50
N GLN A 53 -2.88 -17.99 25.07
CA GLN A 53 -1.93 -17.29 25.94
C GLN A 53 -0.58 -17.01 25.28
N GLU A 54 -0.57 -16.85 23.95
CA GLU A 54 0.61 -16.46 23.20
C GLU A 54 1.13 -15.08 23.66
N LYS A 55 2.45 -14.90 23.55
CA LYS A 55 3.09 -13.64 23.94
C LYS A 55 2.62 -12.49 23.04
N PRO A 56 2.35 -11.29 23.57
CA PRO A 56 1.85 -10.16 22.78
C PRO A 56 2.68 -9.88 21.53
N GLU A 57 4.01 -9.88 21.62
CA GLU A 57 4.92 -9.62 20.50
C GLU A 57 4.76 -10.63 19.35
N VAL A 58 4.48 -11.90 19.67
CA VAL A 58 4.24 -12.97 18.67
C VAL A 58 2.89 -12.76 18.01
N ILE A 59 1.87 -12.37 18.78
CA ILE A 59 0.54 -12.05 18.27
C ILE A 59 0.59 -10.85 17.33
N GLU A 60 1.27 -9.78 17.72
CA GLU A 60 1.40 -8.56 16.92
C GLU A 60 2.08 -8.86 15.58
N HIS A 61 3.18 -9.60 15.58
CA HIS A 61 3.87 -10.02 14.37
C HIS A 61 2.97 -10.90 13.48
N CYS A 62 2.40 -11.97 14.05
CA CYS A 62 1.55 -12.90 13.31
C CYS A 62 0.35 -12.21 12.68
N VAL A 63 -0.36 -11.37 13.43
CA VAL A 63 -1.60 -10.71 12.97
C VAL A 63 -1.31 -9.71 11.85
N ARG A 64 -0.22 -8.93 11.93
CA ARG A 64 0.17 -7.99 10.85
C ARG A 64 0.43 -8.74 9.55
N ARG A 65 1.28 -9.77 9.61
CA ARG A 65 1.64 -10.58 8.45
C ARG A 65 0.44 -11.31 7.86
N TRP A 66 -0.35 -11.98 8.71
CA TRP A 66 -1.54 -12.71 8.27
C TRP A 66 -2.53 -11.81 7.54
N PHE A 67 -2.80 -10.62 8.09
CA PHE A 67 -3.70 -9.66 7.47
C PHE A 67 -3.22 -9.23 6.08
N VAL A 68 -1.95 -8.84 5.97
CA VAL A 68 -1.38 -8.37 4.70
C VAL A 68 -1.27 -9.50 3.67
N MET A 69 -0.82 -10.69 4.07
CA MET A 69 -0.80 -11.89 3.22
C MET A 69 -2.20 -12.21 2.69
N SER A 70 -3.21 -12.14 3.54
CA SER A 70 -4.60 -12.43 3.15
C SER A 70 -5.13 -11.45 2.11
N ILE A 71 -4.67 -10.20 2.13
CA ILE A 71 -5.01 -9.19 1.11
C ILE A 71 -4.25 -9.47 -0.18
N LEU A 72 -2.95 -9.75 -0.09
CA LEU A 72 -2.07 -9.98 -1.24
C LEU A 72 -2.45 -11.22 -2.05
N THR A 73 -2.86 -12.29 -1.37
CA THR A 73 -3.21 -13.59 -1.99
C THR A 73 -4.69 -13.71 -2.31
N GLY A 74 -5.53 -12.82 -1.77
CA GLY A 74 -6.99 -12.94 -1.88
C GLY A 74 -7.54 -14.19 -1.18
N ARG A 75 -6.82 -14.74 -0.19
CA ARG A 75 -7.12 -16.02 0.49
C ARG A 75 -8.58 -16.17 0.93
N TYR A 76 -9.21 -15.08 1.38
CA TYR A 76 -10.59 -15.07 1.87
C TYR A 76 -11.59 -14.37 0.93
N SER A 77 -11.28 -14.29 -0.37
CA SER A 77 -12.14 -13.64 -1.36
C SER A 77 -13.11 -14.61 -2.05
N ALA A 78 -12.69 -15.85 -2.34
CA ALA A 78 -13.49 -16.80 -3.12
C ALA A 78 -14.47 -17.64 -2.27
N SER A 79 -13.95 -18.39 -1.29
CA SER A 79 -14.75 -19.20 -0.35
C SER A 79 -14.35 -18.89 1.09
N PRO A 80 -14.70 -17.70 1.60
CA PRO A 80 -14.23 -17.22 2.89
C PRO A 80 -14.54 -18.18 4.03
N GLU A 81 -15.79 -18.62 4.18
CA GLU A 81 -16.20 -19.47 5.30
C GLU A 81 -15.42 -20.80 5.34
N SER A 82 -15.23 -21.43 4.18
CA SER A 82 -14.51 -22.71 4.09
C SER A 82 -13.03 -22.53 4.44
N ALA A 83 -12.38 -21.51 3.87
CA ALA A 83 -10.98 -21.20 4.13
C ALA A 83 -10.75 -20.80 5.60
N MET A 84 -11.60 -19.95 6.16
CA MET A 84 -11.51 -19.51 7.55
C MET A 84 -11.70 -20.69 8.52
N ASN A 85 -12.69 -21.56 8.27
CA ASN A 85 -12.92 -22.74 9.10
C ASN A 85 -11.75 -23.73 9.05
N PHE A 86 -11.14 -23.91 7.87
CA PHE A 86 -9.94 -24.73 7.72
C PHE A 86 -8.76 -24.13 8.50
N ASP A 87 -8.48 -22.84 8.30
CA ASP A 87 -7.35 -22.17 8.94
C ASP A 87 -7.49 -22.15 10.48
N ILE A 88 -8.69 -21.92 11.02
CA ILE A 88 -8.92 -21.97 12.49
C ILE A 88 -8.62 -23.35 13.06
N ARG A 89 -9.03 -24.43 12.37
CA ARG A 89 -8.70 -25.79 12.81
C ARG A 89 -7.20 -26.02 12.81
N GLN A 90 -6.51 -25.62 11.75
CA GLN A 90 -5.06 -25.74 11.65
C GLN A 90 -4.31 -24.89 12.68
N ILE A 91 -4.78 -23.68 12.99
CA ILE A 91 -4.21 -22.84 14.06
C ILE A 91 -4.37 -23.52 15.43
N ASN A 92 -5.51 -24.15 15.69
CA ASN A 92 -5.74 -24.86 16.95
C ASN A 92 -4.88 -26.12 17.08
N GLU A 93 -4.63 -26.84 15.99
CA GLU A 93 -3.86 -28.09 15.96
C GLU A 93 -2.34 -27.83 15.96
N HIS A 94 -1.88 -26.85 15.19
CA HIS A 94 -0.47 -26.68 14.84
C HIS A 94 0.13 -25.33 15.25
N GLY A 95 -0.69 -24.38 15.69
CA GLY A 95 -0.29 -23.02 16.04
C GLY A 95 -0.27 -22.06 14.86
N ALA A 96 -0.59 -20.79 15.11
CA ALA A 96 -0.74 -19.77 14.06
C ALA A 96 0.57 -19.49 13.32
N MET A 97 1.69 -19.32 14.03
CA MET A 97 2.98 -19.01 13.40
C MET A 97 3.44 -20.09 12.41
N LYS A 98 3.20 -21.37 12.74
CA LYS A 98 3.57 -22.47 11.86
C LYS A 98 2.73 -22.47 10.59
N LEU A 99 1.40 -22.36 10.72
CA LEU A 99 0.52 -22.31 9.56
C LEU A 99 0.80 -21.08 8.68
N LEU A 100 1.07 -19.91 9.29
CA LEU A 100 1.43 -18.70 8.57
C LEU A 100 2.69 -18.92 7.72
N ALA A 101 3.74 -19.52 8.29
CA ALA A 101 4.98 -19.79 7.56
C ALA A 101 4.75 -20.74 6.37
N GLU A 102 3.95 -21.80 6.55
CA GLU A 102 3.59 -22.73 5.47
C GLU A 102 2.81 -22.04 4.35
N ILE A 103 1.86 -21.15 4.68
CA ILE A 103 1.13 -20.36 3.69
C ILE A 103 2.05 -19.39 2.97
N GLU A 104 2.93 -18.70 3.69
CA GLU A 104 3.89 -17.76 3.10
C GLU A 104 4.84 -18.46 2.13
N GLU A 105 5.35 -19.63 2.48
CA GLU A 105 6.22 -20.43 1.61
C GLU A 105 5.51 -20.88 0.34
N ALA A 106 4.23 -21.28 0.45
CA ALA A 106 3.44 -21.74 -0.69
C ALA A 106 3.01 -20.58 -1.63
N GLU A 107 2.58 -19.45 -1.06
CA GLU A 107 1.88 -18.40 -1.81
C GLU A 107 2.78 -17.21 -2.17
N LEU A 108 3.77 -16.88 -1.34
CA LEU A 108 4.62 -15.69 -1.48
C LEU A 108 6.02 -16.03 -2.02
N SER A 109 6.07 -16.91 -3.02
CA SER A 109 7.29 -17.31 -3.72
C SER A 109 7.93 -16.17 -4.54
N ASP A 110 9.15 -16.35 -5.03
CA ASP A 110 9.78 -15.39 -5.95
C ASP A 110 8.95 -15.17 -7.22
N ALA A 111 8.24 -16.19 -7.71
CA ALA A 111 7.33 -16.03 -8.85
C ALA A 111 6.14 -15.12 -8.53
N PHE A 112 5.61 -15.19 -7.30
CA PHE A 112 4.59 -14.26 -6.83
C PHE A 112 5.12 -12.82 -6.83
N TRP A 113 6.28 -12.57 -6.22
CA TRP A 113 6.81 -11.20 -6.10
C TRP A 113 7.25 -10.61 -7.45
N ASN A 114 7.94 -11.39 -8.28
CA ASN A 114 8.55 -10.89 -9.53
C ASN A 114 7.57 -10.85 -10.71
N SER A 115 6.45 -11.57 -10.63
CA SER A 115 5.51 -11.69 -11.76
C SER A 115 4.05 -11.62 -11.32
N GLY A 116 3.64 -12.42 -10.33
CA GLY A 116 2.25 -12.49 -9.87
C GLY A 116 1.70 -11.14 -9.39
N LEU A 117 2.37 -10.49 -8.44
CA LEU A 117 1.94 -9.22 -7.87
C LEU A 117 2.02 -8.06 -8.89
N PRO A 118 3.11 -7.88 -9.67
CA PRO A 118 3.13 -6.92 -10.77
C PRO A 118 1.96 -7.08 -11.75
N GLN A 119 1.61 -8.32 -12.12
CA GLN A 119 0.48 -8.61 -13.00
C GLN A 119 -0.86 -8.28 -12.33
N ALA A 120 -1.03 -8.64 -11.05
CA ALA A 120 -2.23 -8.32 -10.28
C ALA A 120 -2.45 -6.80 -10.10
N MET A 121 -1.37 -6.01 -10.14
CA MET A 121 -1.41 -4.55 -10.13
C MET A 121 -1.72 -3.90 -11.49
N ASN A 122 -1.91 -4.69 -12.57
CA ASN A 122 -2.44 -4.20 -13.84
C ASN A 122 -3.96 -3.99 -13.74
N THR A 123 -4.36 -2.94 -13.02
CA THR A 123 -5.76 -2.61 -12.78
C THR A 123 -5.97 -1.11 -12.74
N SER A 124 -7.17 -0.66 -13.14
CA SER A 124 -7.59 0.74 -13.08
C SER A 124 -8.50 1.07 -11.91
N VAL A 125 -8.68 0.12 -10.98
CA VAL A 125 -9.57 0.27 -9.82
C VAL A 125 -8.83 1.02 -8.72
N ALA A 126 -9.21 2.29 -8.50
CA ALA A 126 -8.58 3.12 -7.46
C ALA A 126 -8.71 2.52 -6.04
N SER A 127 -9.79 1.79 -5.78
CA SER A 127 -9.98 1.04 -4.53
C SER A 127 -9.30 -0.33 -4.52
N SER A 128 -8.27 -0.55 -5.37
CA SER A 128 -7.55 -1.82 -5.45
C SER A 128 -6.94 -2.18 -4.09
N PRO A 129 -7.13 -3.42 -3.59
CA PRO A 129 -6.46 -3.88 -2.38
C PRO A 129 -4.93 -3.78 -2.49
N TYR A 130 -4.36 -4.08 -3.67
CA TYR A 130 -2.92 -3.98 -3.91
C TYR A 130 -2.39 -2.55 -3.80
N PHE A 131 -3.14 -1.56 -4.31
CA PHE A 131 -2.78 -0.16 -4.15
C PHE A 131 -2.84 0.28 -2.68
N ASN A 132 -3.81 -0.21 -1.91
CA ASN A 132 -3.86 0.07 -0.47
C ASN A 132 -2.71 -0.59 0.31
N VAL A 133 -2.26 -1.79 -0.08
CA VAL A 133 -1.05 -2.39 0.49
C VAL A 133 0.19 -1.56 0.15
N TYR A 134 0.30 -1.07 -1.09
CA TYR A 134 1.36 -0.14 -1.48
C TYR A 134 1.36 1.14 -0.62
N LEU A 135 0.20 1.76 -0.42
CA LEU A 135 0.07 2.92 0.47
C LEU A 135 0.40 2.57 1.93
N ALA A 136 0.00 1.38 2.41
CA ALA A 136 0.37 0.91 3.75
C ALA A 136 1.89 0.74 3.89
N ALA A 137 2.58 0.25 2.85
CA ALA A 137 4.04 0.18 2.81
C ALA A 137 4.68 1.57 2.92
N GLN A 138 4.14 2.57 2.21
CA GLN A 138 4.59 3.96 2.32
C GLN A 138 4.35 4.55 3.71
N VAL A 139 3.19 4.29 4.30
CA VAL A 139 2.85 4.72 5.67
C VAL A 139 3.77 4.07 6.71
N HIS A 140 4.09 2.78 6.55
CA HIS A 140 4.99 2.05 7.44
C HIS A 140 6.44 2.54 7.29
N GLY A 141 6.87 2.87 6.06
CA GLY A 141 8.17 3.47 5.78
C GLY A 141 8.31 4.93 6.23
N ASN A 142 7.21 5.57 6.68
CA ASN A 142 7.13 7.00 6.96
C ASN A 142 7.52 7.87 5.76
N ASP A 143 7.16 7.42 4.55
CA ASP A 143 7.48 8.11 3.31
C ASP A 143 6.78 9.47 3.26
N LYS A 144 7.48 10.46 2.68
CA LYS A 144 6.89 11.76 2.35
C LYS A 144 5.92 11.64 1.16
N GLY A 145 4.92 12.50 1.12
CA GLY A 145 4.06 12.66 -0.07
C GLY A 145 4.88 12.91 -1.33
N PHE A 146 4.33 12.58 -2.49
CA PHE A 146 5.03 12.83 -3.74
C PHE A 146 5.26 14.34 -3.89
N LEU A 147 6.53 14.71 -4.07
CA LEU A 147 7.03 16.09 -4.09
C LEU A 147 6.82 16.90 -2.79
N SER A 148 6.33 16.26 -1.73
CA SER A 148 6.22 16.86 -0.40
C SER A 148 7.57 16.80 0.30
N ARG A 149 8.00 17.94 0.88
CA ARG A 149 9.18 17.98 1.75
C ARG A 149 8.83 17.49 3.16
N ASP A 150 7.75 18.03 3.73
CA ASP A 150 7.46 17.90 5.15
C ASP A 150 6.30 16.93 5.45
N ILE A 151 5.31 16.87 4.55
CA ILE A 151 4.06 16.10 4.76
C ILE A 151 4.24 14.63 4.38
N THR A 152 3.82 13.72 5.26
CA THR A 152 3.93 12.27 5.03
C THR A 152 2.73 11.70 4.25
N VAL A 153 2.89 10.52 3.64
CA VAL A 153 1.77 9.79 3.03
C VAL A 153 0.69 9.48 4.08
N ARG A 154 1.08 9.25 5.35
CA ARG A 154 0.16 9.08 6.48
C ARG A 154 -0.73 10.31 6.67
N ASP A 155 -0.14 11.50 6.68
CA ASP A 155 -0.87 12.75 6.85
C ASP A 155 -1.82 12.98 5.67
N LEU A 156 -1.35 12.73 4.45
CA LEU A 156 -2.18 12.84 3.23
C LEU A 156 -3.38 11.89 3.27
N ILE A 157 -3.22 10.63 3.67
CA ILE A 157 -4.36 9.70 3.78
C ILE A 157 -5.34 10.15 4.85
N THR A 158 -4.83 10.64 5.99
CA THR A 158 -5.65 11.06 7.13
C THR A 158 -6.44 12.34 6.83
N HIS A 159 -5.83 13.29 6.14
CA HIS A 159 -6.40 14.60 5.82
C HIS A 159 -6.93 14.73 4.39
N ARG A 160 -7.07 13.60 3.67
CA ARG A 160 -7.61 13.52 2.31
C ARG A 160 -6.84 14.37 1.28
N GLY A 161 -5.53 14.15 1.21
CA GLY A 161 -4.69 14.58 0.10
C GLY A 161 -5.13 13.96 -1.23
N ASP A 162 -4.58 14.49 -2.32
CA ASP A 162 -5.02 14.13 -3.67
C ASP A 162 -4.27 12.91 -4.20
N VAL A 163 -4.99 12.14 -5.02
CA VAL A 163 -4.39 11.16 -5.93
C VAL A 163 -4.08 11.86 -7.23
N HIS A 164 -2.81 11.88 -7.62
CA HIS A 164 -2.35 12.45 -8.88
C HIS A 164 -1.89 11.36 -9.84
N HIS A 165 -2.09 11.64 -11.13
CA HIS A 165 -1.64 10.81 -12.23
C HIS A 165 -0.24 11.28 -12.69
N LEU A 166 0.79 10.47 -12.47
CA LEU A 166 2.17 10.77 -12.92
C LEU A 166 2.23 11.07 -14.43
N PHE A 167 1.44 10.36 -15.22
CA PHE A 167 1.09 10.78 -16.57
C PHE A 167 -0.29 11.44 -16.52
N PRO A 168 -0.39 12.78 -16.63
CA PRO A 168 -1.65 13.47 -16.35
C PRO A 168 -2.79 12.96 -17.21
N LYS A 169 -3.95 12.84 -16.58
CA LYS A 169 -5.12 12.21 -17.19
C LYS A 169 -5.55 12.89 -18.50
N ASN A 170 -5.52 14.22 -18.57
CA ASN A 170 -5.94 14.93 -19.77
C ASN A 170 -4.89 14.86 -20.88
N TYR A 171 -3.59 14.80 -20.53
CA TYR A 171 -2.52 14.47 -21.47
C TYR A 171 -2.79 13.11 -22.13
N LEU A 172 -2.98 12.05 -21.34
CA LEU A 172 -3.25 10.70 -21.87
C LEU A 172 -4.54 10.62 -22.71
N LYS A 173 -5.60 11.33 -22.30
CA LYS A 173 -6.84 11.43 -23.10
C LYS A 173 -6.63 12.11 -24.45
N GLY A 174 -5.78 13.14 -24.51
CA GLY A 174 -5.44 13.83 -25.75
C GLY A 174 -4.84 12.90 -26.80
N PHE A 175 -4.13 11.85 -26.36
CA PHE A 175 -3.60 10.78 -27.20
C PHE A 175 -4.55 9.57 -27.37
N GLY A 176 -5.82 9.70 -26.99
CA GLY A 176 -6.85 8.69 -27.23
C GLY A 176 -6.87 7.50 -26.26
N LEU A 177 -6.14 7.56 -25.14
CA LEU A 177 -6.14 6.46 -24.18
C LEU A 177 -7.48 6.36 -23.44
N SER A 178 -7.96 5.12 -23.28
CA SER A 178 -9.21 4.83 -22.60
C SER A 178 -9.11 5.01 -21.08
N ARG A 179 -10.26 5.06 -20.39
CA ARG A 179 -10.31 5.18 -18.93
C ARG A 179 -9.55 4.08 -18.21
N GLY A 180 -9.61 2.84 -18.69
CA GLY A 180 -8.86 1.73 -18.09
C GLY A 180 -7.34 1.92 -18.20
N ARG A 181 -6.88 2.70 -19.18
CA ARG A 181 -5.45 2.95 -19.42
C ARG A 181 -4.95 4.13 -18.59
N TYR A 182 -5.62 5.29 -18.62
CA TYR A 182 -5.11 6.43 -17.84
C TYR A 182 -5.31 6.26 -16.32
N ASN A 183 -6.31 5.48 -15.86
CA ASN A 183 -6.57 5.26 -14.43
C ASN A 183 -5.79 4.07 -13.83
N GLN A 184 -4.71 3.62 -14.45
CA GLN A 184 -3.89 2.53 -13.91
C GLN A 184 -3.36 2.90 -12.53
N ILE A 185 -3.42 1.98 -11.55
CA ILE A 185 -2.95 2.26 -10.18
C ILE A 185 -1.44 2.56 -10.14
N ALA A 186 -0.68 1.98 -11.07
CA ALA A 186 0.73 2.29 -11.27
C ALA A 186 0.97 3.68 -11.88
N ASN A 187 -0.07 4.42 -12.22
CA ASN A 187 0.00 5.84 -12.57
C ASN A 187 -0.26 6.76 -11.36
N TYR A 188 -0.60 6.22 -10.19
CA TYR A 188 -1.04 7.03 -9.04
C TYR A 188 0.07 7.31 -8.03
N VAL A 189 0.01 8.50 -7.45
CA VAL A 189 0.76 8.93 -6.27
C VAL A 189 -0.12 9.76 -5.35
N MET A 190 0.17 9.74 -4.04
CA MET A 190 -0.45 10.62 -3.06
C MET A 190 0.37 11.91 -2.94
N MET A 191 -0.27 13.06 -3.08
CA MET A 191 0.39 14.36 -2.95
C MET A 191 -0.51 15.43 -2.32
N GLN A 192 0.10 16.57 -1.97
CA GLN A 192 -0.62 17.75 -1.49
C GLN A 192 -1.42 18.40 -2.64
N SER A 193 -2.62 18.90 -2.34
CA SER A 193 -3.50 19.51 -3.34
C SER A 193 -2.88 20.73 -4.02
N GLU A 194 -2.12 21.54 -3.29
CA GLU A 194 -1.45 22.72 -3.84
C GLU A 194 -0.41 22.34 -4.91
N ILE A 195 0.33 21.25 -4.68
CA ILE A 195 1.30 20.74 -5.64
C ILE A 195 0.58 20.11 -6.84
N ASN A 196 -0.49 19.35 -6.60
CA ASN A 196 -1.33 18.77 -7.65
C ASN A 196 -1.88 19.85 -8.60
N ILE A 197 -2.42 20.94 -8.04
CA ILE A 197 -2.92 22.09 -8.80
C ILE A 197 -1.80 22.77 -9.59
N ALA A 198 -0.61 22.92 -9.01
CA ALA A 198 0.53 23.56 -9.68
C ALA A 198 1.02 22.77 -10.92
N ILE A 199 1.04 21.44 -10.86
CA ILE A 199 1.41 20.58 -12.00
C ILE A 199 0.35 20.68 -13.11
N GLY A 200 -0.93 20.53 -12.75
CA GLY A 200 -2.04 20.56 -13.71
C GLY A 200 -1.98 19.43 -14.74
N ASP A 201 -2.16 19.77 -16.02
CA ASP A 201 -2.22 18.83 -17.15
C ASP A 201 -0.95 18.80 -18.01
N ARG A 202 0.20 19.28 -17.48
CA ARG A 202 1.46 19.36 -18.22
C ARG A 202 1.94 17.98 -18.70
N ALA A 203 2.70 17.94 -19.80
CA ALA A 203 3.30 16.70 -20.23
C ALA A 203 4.27 16.18 -19.14
N PRO A 204 4.41 14.85 -18.96
CA PRO A 204 5.32 14.25 -17.99
C PRO A 204 6.75 14.77 -18.13
N SER A 205 7.30 14.73 -19.33
CA SER A 205 8.63 15.25 -19.66
C SER A 205 8.80 16.71 -19.23
N ASP A 206 7.84 17.58 -19.55
CA ASP A 206 7.90 19.00 -19.22
C ASP A 206 7.95 19.24 -17.70
N TYR A 207 7.07 18.59 -16.93
CA TYR A 207 7.02 18.82 -15.49
C TYR A 207 8.18 18.14 -14.76
N PHE A 208 8.62 16.95 -15.19
CA PHE A 208 9.77 16.28 -14.59
C PHE A 208 11.10 17.00 -14.89
N THR A 209 11.23 17.58 -16.09
CA THR A 209 12.38 18.45 -16.43
C THR A 209 12.38 19.69 -15.54
N ALA A 210 11.24 20.36 -15.38
CA ALA A 210 11.13 21.51 -14.49
C ALA A 210 11.42 21.17 -13.02
N LEU A 211 11.08 19.96 -12.56
CA LEU A 211 11.46 19.46 -11.22
C LEU A 211 12.99 19.31 -11.08
N LEU A 212 13.66 18.75 -12.10
CA LEU A 212 15.11 18.64 -12.13
C LEU A 212 15.78 20.03 -12.10
N GLU A 213 15.32 20.97 -12.93
CA GLU A 213 15.81 22.35 -12.96
C GLU A 213 15.63 23.05 -11.61
N GLN A 214 14.45 22.94 -10.99
CA GLN A 214 14.20 23.45 -9.64
C GLN A 214 15.21 22.91 -8.62
N SER A 215 15.55 21.62 -8.71
CA SER A 215 16.48 20.96 -7.77
C SER A 215 17.95 21.37 -7.96
N LEU A 216 18.27 22.01 -9.08
CA LEU A 216 19.60 22.52 -9.42
C LEU A 216 19.72 24.02 -9.17
N GLU A 217 18.66 24.79 -9.46
CA GLU A 217 18.68 26.26 -9.44
C GLU A 217 18.05 26.87 -8.18
N GLY A 218 17.29 26.08 -7.40
CA GLY A 218 16.65 26.51 -6.16
C GLY A 218 15.35 27.33 -6.35
N HIS A 219 14.85 27.45 -7.59
CA HIS A 219 13.58 28.09 -7.88
C HIS A 219 12.39 27.16 -7.58
N LEU A 220 11.54 27.53 -6.62
CA LEU A 220 10.38 26.73 -6.22
C LEU A 220 9.24 26.86 -7.24
N LEU A 221 9.08 25.88 -8.12
CA LEU A 221 7.97 25.72 -9.05
C LEU A 221 6.92 24.73 -8.50
N TYR A 222 7.37 23.63 -7.92
CA TYR A 222 6.53 22.55 -7.42
C TYR A 222 6.97 22.09 -6.02
N GLY A 223 6.10 22.24 -5.03
CA GLY A 223 6.38 21.79 -3.67
C GLY A 223 7.60 22.50 -3.06
N GLY A 224 8.21 21.85 -2.06
CA GLY A 224 9.30 22.43 -1.25
C GLY A 224 10.67 21.77 -1.43
N ILE A 225 10.80 20.79 -2.32
CA ILE A 225 12.06 20.05 -2.54
C ILE A 225 13.02 20.92 -3.36
N THR A 226 14.22 21.18 -2.84
CA THR A 226 15.18 22.12 -3.45
C THR A 226 16.54 21.51 -3.76
N SER A 227 16.77 20.25 -3.40
CA SER A 227 18.01 19.53 -3.71
C SER A 227 17.74 18.31 -4.58
N LEU A 228 18.67 18.03 -5.49
CA LEU A 228 18.62 16.85 -6.35
C LEU A 228 18.59 15.55 -5.53
N GLU A 229 19.28 15.52 -4.39
CA GLU A 229 19.29 14.36 -3.49
C GLU A 229 17.91 14.10 -2.87
N GLU A 230 17.26 15.12 -2.31
CA GLU A 230 15.91 15.00 -1.77
C GLU A 230 14.91 14.56 -2.83
N MET A 231 15.03 15.11 -4.05
CA MET A 231 14.16 14.73 -5.15
C MET A 231 14.34 13.27 -5.57
N LYS A 232 15.59 12.81 -5.73
CA LYS A 232 15.89 11.40 -6.03
C LYS A 232 15.36 10.47 -4.94
N ASN A 233 15.53 10.84 -3.67
CA ASN A 233 14.98 10.07 -2.55
C ASN A 233 13.45 10.04 -2.57
N ASN A 234 12.79 11.14 -2.92
CA ASN A 234 11.34 11.17 -3.10
C ASN A 234 10.91 10.24 -4.26
N PHE A 235 11.59 10.29 -5.41
CA PHE A 235 11.27 9.45 -6.57
C PHE A 235 11.45 7.95 -6.25
N LEU A 236 12.53 7.59 -5.57
CA LEU A 236 12.75 6.22 -5.08
C LEU A 236 11.64 5.78 -4.11
N ALA A 237 11.23 6.65 -3.17
CA ALA A 237 10.14 6.35 -2.24
C ALA A 237 8.78 6.13 -2.94
N HIS A 238 8.58 6.75 -4.11
CA HIS A 238 7.37 6.64 -4.93
C HIS A 238 7.47 5.65 -6.09
N CYS A 239 8.53 4.83 -6.12
CA CYS A 239 8.76 3.80 -7.13
C CYS A 239 8.75 4.37 -8.55
N ILE A 240 9.31 5.56 -8.72
CA ILE A 240 9.45 6.22 -10.03
C ILE A 240 10.66 5.59 -10.74
N PRO A 241 10.47 5.03 -11.95
CA PRO A 241 11.59 4.52 -12.75
C PRO A 241 12.61 5.63 -13.08
N GLU A 242 13.88 5.24 -13.21
CA GLU A 242 14.92 6.16 -13.69
C GLU A 242 14.61 6.62 -15.13
N GLY A 243 14.99 7.86 -15.47
CA GLY A 243 14.81 8.42 -16.80
C GLY A 243 13.39 8.89 -17.11
N ILE A 244 12.50 8.98 -16.11
CA ILE A 244 11.11 9.42 -16.31
C ILE A 244 10.99 10.82 -16.93
N GLU A 245 11.99 11.68 -16.72
CA GLU A 245 12.09 13.00 -17.32
C GLU A 245 12.18 12.98 -18.86
N ASN A 246 12.63 11.87 -19.43
CA ASN A 246 12.75 11.67 -20.86
C ASN A 246 11.58 10.87 -21.44
N MET A 247 10.64 10.41 -20.61
CA MET A 247 9.53 9.58 -21.05
C MET A 247 8.40 10.44 -21.62
N GLU A 248 7.94 10.08 -22.81
CA GLU A 248 6.79 10.66 -23.48
C GLU A 248 5.63 9.64 -23.55
N ILE A 249 4.58 9.98 -24.31
CA ILE A 249 3.43 9.09 -24.48
C ILE A 249 3.81 7.70 -25.02
N GLY A 250 4.84 7.60 -25.86
CA GLY A 250 5.32 6.33 -26.43
C GLY A 250 5.83 5.36 -25.37
N ASP A 251 6.32 5.88 -24.25
CA ASP A 251 6.95 5.11 -23.18
C ASP A 251 5.95 4.74 -22.06
N TYR A 252 4.69 5.15 -22.16
CA TYR A 252 3.72 5.00 -21.08
C TYR A 252 3.52 3.54 -20.63
N ASP A 253 3.52 2.59 -21.57
CA ASP A 253 3.38 1.17 -21.22
C ASP A 253 4.63 0.60 -20.54
N GLU A 254 5.82 1.03 -20.97
CA GLU A 254 7.08 0.67 -20.33
C GLU A 254 7.15 1.26 -18.92
N PHE A 255 6.80 2.54 -18.76
CA PHE A 255 6.67 3.20 -17.47
C PHE A 255 5.77 2.42 -16.51
N LEU A 256 4.56 2.05 -16.95
CA LEU A 256 3.62 1.29 -16.12
C LEU A 256 4.18 -0.08 -15.74
N GLN A 257 4.85 -0.77 -16.66
CA GLN A 257 5.48 -2.06 -16.39
C GLN A 257 6.62 -1.95 -15.38
N ALA A 258 7.55 -1.02 -15.60
CA ALA A 258 8.68 -0.77 -14.72
C ALA A 258 8.23 -0.36 -13.31
N ARG A 259 7.26 0.56 -13.22
CA ARG A 259 6.74 1.03 -11.93
C ARG A 259 6.02 -0.07 -11.16
N ARG A 260 5.26 -0.95 -11.81
CA ARG A 260 4.64 -2.11 -11.12
C ARG A 260 5.69 -3.04 -10.50
N GLN A 261 6.83 -3.24 -11.14
CA GLN A 261 7.92 -4.05 -10.59
C GLN A 261 8.51 -3.39 -9.33
N LEU A 262 8.82 -2.09 -9.41
CA LEU A 262 9.33 -1.32 -8.27
C LEU A 262 8.33 -1.29 -7.09
N MET A 263 7.04 -1.11 -7.37
CA MET A 263 5.97 -1.15 -6.37
C MET A 263 5.87 -2.52 -5.69
N ALA A 264 5.99 -3.62 -6.46
CA ALA A 264 5.94 -4.97 -5.92
C ALA A 264 7.14 -5.24 -4.99
N GLU A 265 8.33 -4.79 -5.38
CA GLU A 265 9.53 -4.90 -4.55
C GLU A 265 9.40 -4.06 -3.26
N LYS A 266 8.85 -2.85 -3.33
CA LYS A 266 8.57 -2.06 -2.11
C LYS A 266 7.60 -2.77 -1.17
N ILE A 267 6.55 -3.40 -1.71
CA ILE A 267 5.61 -4.21 -0.90
C ILE A 267 6.33 -5.42 -0.30
N ARG A 268 7.19 -6.11 -1.06
CA ARG A 268 7.98 -7.26 -0.57
C ARG A 268 8.85 -6.86 0.62
N GLN A 269 9.62 -5.78 0.49
CA GLN A 269 10.49 -5.26 1.56
C GLN A 269 9.69 -4.81 2.79
N TYR A 270 8.53 -4.20 2.57
CA TYR A 270 7.60 -3.85 3.64
C TYR A 270 7.10 -5.11 4.35
N TYR A 271 6.64 -6.12 3.61
CA TYR A 271 6.12 -7.36 4.16
C TYR A 271 7.16 -8.08 5.03
N GLN A 272 8.43 -8.09 4.61
CA GLN A 272 9.53 -8.68 5.37
C GLN A 272 9.85 -7.96 6.70
N LYS A 273 9.41 -6.71 6.87
CA LYS A 273 9.61 -5.91 8.09
C LYS A 273 8.43 -6.01 9.08
N LEU A 274 7.32 -6.65 8.69
CA LEU A 274 6.16 -6.89 9.55
C LEU A 274 6.41 -8.01 10.55
#